data_AF-A0A1S4DJ39-F1
#
_entry.id   AF-A0A1S4DJ39-F1
#
_cell.length_a   1.000
_cell.length_b   1.000
_cell.length_c   1.000
_cell.angle_alpha   90.00
_cell.angle_beta   90.00
_cell.angle_gamma   90.00
#
_symmetry.space_group_name_H-M   'P 1'
#
loop_
_entity.id
_entity.type
_entity.pdbx_description
1 polymer ?
#
loop_
_entity_poly.entity_id
_entity_poly.type
_entity_poly.pdbx_seq_one_letter_code
_entity_poly.pdbx_strand_id
1 'polypeptide(L)'
;MNSFLDDALRSSCEGIMVKSLDIDAGYTPSKRTDAWLKVKRDYVEGLSDSLDLVPIGAWYGNGRKAGWYSPFLMGCYNPDTEEFQSVCRVMSGFSDSFYIEASSITI
;
A
#
# COMPACT_ATOMS: atom_id res chain seq x y z
N MET A 1 1.81 2.34 -24.35
CA MET A 1 1.70 1.49 -23.15
C MET A 1 2.28 0.14 -23.51
N ASN A 2 3.13 -0.44 -22.66
CA ASN A 2 3.89 -1.65 -22.99
C ASN A 2 2.95 -2.84 -23.17
N SER A 3 2.80 -3.34 -24.40
CA SER A 3 1.84 -4.40 -24.77
C SER A 3 1.91 -5.63 -23.87
N PHE A 4 3.12 -6.03 -23.46
CA PHE A 4 3.32 -7.19 -22.61
C PHE A 4 2.77 -7.03 -21.18
N LEU A 5 2.86 -5.83 -20.61
CA LEU A 5 2.25 -5.55 -19.30
C LEU A 5 0.73 -5.56 -19.42
N ASP A 6 0.18 -4.93 -20.46
CA ASP A 6 -1.27 -4.87 -20.68
C ASP A 6 -1.85 -6.27 -20.91
N ASP A 7 -1.17 -7.13 -21.66
CA ASP A 7 -1.58 -8.52 -21.88
C ASP A 7 -1.52 -9.35 -20.60
N ALA A 8 -0.50 -9.16 -19.76
CA ALA A 8 -0.40 -9.80 -18.46
C ALA A 8 -1.56 -9.38 -17.54
N LEU A 9 -1.86 -8.07 -17.47
CA LEU A 9 -2.98 -7.55 -16.68
C LEU A 9 -4.33 -8.06 -17.18
N ARG A 10 -4.54 -8.10 -18.50
CA ARG A 10 -5.75 -8.70 -19.12
C ARG A 10 -5.87 -10.19 -18.84
N SER A 11 -4.75 -10.87 -18.68
CA SER A 11 -4.69 -12.29 -18.29
C SER A 11 -4.85 -12.50 -16.78
N SER A 12 -5.34 -11.48 -16.03
CA SER A 12 -5.52 -11.52 -14.58
C SER A 12 -4.22 -11.77 -13.78
N CYS A 13 -3.06 -11.44 -14.34
CA CYS A 13 -1.79 -11.44 -13.59
C CYS A 13 -1.64 -10.14 -12.80
N GLU A 14 -0.91 -10.18 -11.69
CA GLU A 14 -0.61 -8.99 -10.85
C GLU A 14 0.30 -7.97 -11.58
N GLY A 15 1.12 -8.46 -12.51
CA GLY A 15 2.10 -7.67 -13.25
C GLY A 15 3.15 -8.55 -13.92
N ILE A 16 4.34 -7.99 -14.15
CA ILE A 16 5.45 -8.69 -14.81
C ILE A 16 6.70 -8.75 -13.92
N MET A 17 7.54 -9.74 -14.19
CA MET A 17 8.87 -9.87 -13.58
C MET A 17 9.93 -9.51 -14.61
N VAL A 18 10.79 -8.55 -14.28
CA VAL A 18 11.96 -8.19 -15.09
C VAL A 18 13.19 -8.85 -14.46
N LYS A 19 13.91 -9.67 -15.23
CA LYS A 19 15.09 -10.40 -14.75
C LYS A 19 16.31 -10.04 -15.57
N SER A 20 17.42 -9.71 -14.91
CA SER A 20 18.73 -9.61 -15.57
C SER A 20 19.18 -11.00 -16.04
N LEU A 21 19.73 -11.08 -17.25
CA LEU A 21 20.22 -12.34 -17.83
C LEU A 21 21.75 -12.43 -17.82
N ASP A 22 22.46 -11.30 -17.87
CA ASP A 22 23.92 -11.27 -18.07
C ASP A 22 24.68 -10.84 -16.81
N ILE A 23 24.29 -9.71 -16.20
CA ILE A 23 24.99 -9.11 -15.05
C ILE A 23 24.26 -9.53 -13.77
N ASP A 24 25.00 -10.14 -12.83
CA ASP A 24 24.48 -10.58 -11.52
C ASP A 24 23.21 -11.45 -11.60
N ALA A 25 23.07 -12.23 -12.68
CA ALA A 25 21.91 -13.06 -12.98
C ALA A 25 21.84 -14.38 -12.18
N GLY A 26 22.87 -14.68 -11.40
CA GLY A 26 22.94 -15.89 -10.58
C GLY A 26 21.86 -15.91 -9.49
N TYR A 27 21.25 -17.08 -9.27
CA TYR A 27 20.28 -17.25 -8.19
C TYR A 27 20.99 -17.17 -6.83
N THR A 28 20.75 -16.07 -6.11
CA THR A 28 21.34 -15.84 -4.79
C THR A 28 20.26 -15.91 -3.72
N PRO A 29 20.05 -17.08 -3.09
CA PRO A 29 19.01 -17.25 -2.08
C PRO A 29 19.27 -16.32 -0.89
N SER A 30 18.18 -15.91 -0.23
CA SER A 30 18.20 -15.05 0.97
C SER A 30 18.80 -13.65 0.77
N LYS A 31 19.09 -13.23 -0.47
CA LYS A 31 19.45 -11.85 -0.81
C LYS A 31 18.35 -11.19 -1.63
N ARG A 32 18.04 -9.94 -1.27
CA ARG A 32 17.23 -9.05 -2.10
C ARG A 32 18.19 -8.30 -3.03
N THR A 33 18.18 -8.66 -4.31
CA THR A 33 19.00 -8.04 -5.35
C THR A 33 18.10 -7.35 -6.38
N ASP A 34 18.66 -6.39 -7.11
CA ASP A 34 17.96 -5.70 -8.21
C ASP A 34 17.95 -6.54 -9.49
N ALA A 35 18.46 -7.77 -9.44
CA ALA A 35 18.44 -8.69 -10.58
C ALA A 35 17.00 -9.06 -10.97
N TRP A 36 16.05 -9.09 -10.02
CA TRP A 36 14.66 -9.51 -10.23
C TRP A 36 13.71 -8.42 -9.74
N LEU A 37 13.20 -7.61 -10.67
CA LEU A 37 12.28 -6.51 -10.38
C LEU A 37 10.83 -6.93 -10.62
N LYS A 38 9.96 -6.57 -9.67
CA LYS A 38 8.51 -6.73 -9.77
C LYS A 38 7.91 -5.45 -10.31
N VAL A 39 7.21 -5.52 -11.44
CA VAL A 39 6.45 -4.39 -11.98
C VAL A 39 4.97 -4.75 -11.88
N LYS A 40 4.28 -4.11 -10.94
CA LYS A 40 2.85 -4.33 -10.67
C LYS A 40 2.01 -3.16 -11.20
N ARG A 41 0.73 -3.41 -11.39
CA ARG A 41 -0.24 -2.37 -11.78
C ARG A 41 -0.22 -1.18 -10.82
N ASP A 42 -0.09 -1.44 -9.52
CA ASP A 42 -0.15 -0.43 -8.46
C ASP A 42 1.01 0.59 -8.50
N TYR A 43 2.07 0.31 -9.26
CA TYR A 43 3.23 1.19 -9.40
C TYR A 43 3.10 2.17 -10.57
N VAL A 44 2.07 1.99 -11.42
CA VAL A 44 1.83 2.86 -12.57
C VAL A 44 0.81 3.93 -12.16
N GLU A 45 1.24 5.19 -12.17
CA GLU A 45 0.35 6.32 -11.88
C GLU A 45 -0.89 6.29 -12.79
N GLY A 46 -2.07 6.45 -12.19
CA GLY A 46 -3.35 6.46 -12.89
C GLY A 46 -3.96 5.10 -13.19
N LEU A 47 -3.31 3.99 -12.84
CA LEU A 47 -3.86 2.63 -12.98
C LEU A 47 -4.23 1.95 -11.65
N SER A 48 -3.86 2.54 -10.51
CA SER A 48 -4.22 2.05 -9.18
C SER A 48 -5.61 2.54 -8.77
N ASP A 49 -6.34 1.69 -8.05
CA ASP A 49 -7.59 2.09 -7.42
C ASP A 49 -7.27 2.93 -6.18
N SER A 50 -7.74 4.18 -6.15
CA SER A 50 -7.66 5.07 -5.00
C SER A 50 -9.03 5.32 -4.41
N LEU A 51 -9.16 5.26 -3.10
CA LEU A 51 -10.40 5.51 -2.37
C LEU A 51 -10.18 6.62 -1.35
N ASP A 52 -11.10 7.58 -1.31
CA ASP A 52 -11.15 8.60 -0.26
C ASP A 52 -11.94 8.05 0.93
N LEU A 53 -11.28 7.87 2.06
CA LEU A 53 -11.86 7.28 3.27
C LEU A 53 -11.65 8.20 4.48
N VAL A 54 -12.58 8.13 5.42
CA VAL A 54 -12.54 8.92 6.66
C VAL A 54 -11.96 8.08 7.79
N PRO A 55 -10.97 8.59 8.56
CA PRO A 55 -10.52 7.91 9.77
C PRO A 55 -11.61 7.95 10.84
N ILE A 56 -12.09 6.79 11.27
CA ILE A 56 -13.19 6.62 12.26
C ILE A 56 -12.70 6.03 13.59
N GLY A 57 -11.41 5.73 13.71
CA GLY A 57 -10.80 5.23 14.93
C GLY A 57 -9.31 4.93 14.76
N ALA A 58 -8.61 4.64 15.85
CA ALA A 58 -7.20 4.24 15.82
C ALA A 58 -6.82 3.36 17.01
N TRP A 59 -5.70 2.66 16.90
CA TRP A 59 -5.10 1.88 18.00
C TRP A 59 -3.75 2.48 18.41
N TYR A 60 -3.36 2.27 19.67
CA TYR A 60 -2.00 2.57 20.10
C TYR A 60 -1.00 1.64 19.39
N GLY A 61 0.00 2.26 18.76
CA GLY A 61 1.06 1.57 18.06
C GLY A 61 1.99 0.83 19.00
N ASN A 62 2.64 -0.20 18.46
CA ASN A 62 3.63 -1.02 19.16
C ASN A 62 5.01 -0.90 18.49
N GLY A 63 6.08 -1.26 19.21
CA GLY A 63 7.44 -1.30 18.67
C GLY A 63 7.96 0.08 18.23
N ARG A 64 8.37 0.23 16.96
CA ARG A 64 8.81 1.53 16.40
C ARG A 64 7.75 2.62 16.55
N LYS A 65 6.47 2.25 16.51
CA LYS A 65 5.33 3.18 16.60
C LYS A 65 4.76 3.25 18.01
N ALA A 66 5.49 2.77 19.02
CA ALA A 66 5.11 2.94 20.41
C ALA A 66 5.04 4.44 20.73
N GLY A 67 3.89 4.90 21.21
CA GLY A 67 3.62 6.31 21.48
C GLY A 67 2.89 7.06 20.37
N TRP A 68 2.61 6.41 19.23
CA TRP A 68 1.77 6.98 18.18
C TRP A 68 0.51 6.15 17.92
N TYR A 69 -0.52 6.78 17.35
CA TYR A 69 -1.68 6.05 16.83
C TYR A 69 -1.33 5.36 15.50
N SER A 70 -1.43 4.02 15.49
CA SER A 70 -1.28 3.18 14.32
C SER A 70 -1.67 1.73 14.66
N PRO A 71 -2.53 1.06 13.86
CA PRO A 71 -3.13 1.55 12.62
C PRO A 71 -4.35 2.46 12.85
N PHE A 72 -4.77 3.14 11.79
CA PHE A 72 -6.04 3.88 11.74
C PHE A 72 -7.13 3.00 11.13
N LEU A 73 -8.35 3.05 11.68
CA LEU A 73 -9.54 2.44 11.08
C LEU A 73 -10.17 3.45 10.12
N MET A 74 -10.28 3.05 8.85
CA MET A 74 -10.87 3.87 7.80
C MET A 74 -12.30 3.42 7.51
N GLY A 75 -13.20 4.38 7.33
CA GLY A 75 -14.59 4.17 6.97
C GLY A 75 -14.99 4.89 5.69
N CYS A 76 -15.96 4.30 4.98
CA CYS A 76 -16.65 4.92 3.85
C CYS A 76 -18.03 5.41 4.30
N TYR A 77 -18.49 6.54 3.79
CA TYR A 77 -19.81 7.07 4.08
C TYR A 77 -20.87 6.37 3.23
N ASN A 78 -21.90 5.83 3.87
CA ASN A 78 -23.07 5.28 3.20
C ASN A 78 -24.21 6.33 3.21
N PRO A 79 -24.60 6.91 2.06
CA PRO A 79 -25.65 7.92 1.99
C PRO A 79 -27.06 7.38 2.27
N ASP A 80 -27.30 6.07 2.12
CA ASP A 80 -28.62 5.48 2.33
C ASP A 80 -28.95 5.29 3.81
N THR A 81 -27.93 4.96 4.62
CA THR A 81 -28.06 4.76 6.07
C THR A 81 -27.53 5.94 6.88
N GLU A 82 -26.92 6.93 6.23
CA GLU A 82 -26.23 8.07 6.85
C GLU A 82 -25.15 7.67 7.87
N GLU A 83 -24.53 6.50 7.69
CA GLU A 83 -23.55 5.92 8.62
C GLU A 83 -22.20 5.67 7.95
N PHE A 84 -21.13 5.71 8.76
CA PHE A 84 -19.80 5.30 8.32
C PHE A 84 -19.60 3.80 8.48
N GLN A 85 -19.27 3.12 7.40
CA GLN A 85 -18.98 1.68 7.39
C GLN A 85 -17.48 1.45 7.38
N SER A 86 -16.97 0.64 8.32
CA SER A 86 -15.55 0.31 8.38
C SER A 86 -15.10 -0.50 7.15
N VAL A 87 -13.99 -0.09 6.54
CA VAL A 87 -13.44 -0.72 5.31
C VAL A 87 -12.13 -1.45 5.61
N CYS A 88 -11.12 -0.72 6.08
CA CYS A 88 -9.78 -1.27 6.24
C CYS A 88 -9.01 -0.59 7.37
N ARG A 89 -7.89 -1.21 7.75
CA ARG A 89 -6.92 -0.62 8.68
C ARG A 89 -5.70 -0.15 7.91
N VAL A 90 -5.31 1.10 8.07
CA VAL A 90 -4.12 1.67 7.42
C VAL A 90 -2.98 1.76 8.41
N MET A 91 -1.91 1.02 8.13
CA MET A 91 -0.72 0.90 8.99
C MET A 91 0.52 1.58 8.39
N SER A 92 0.58 1.83 7.08
CA SER A 92 1.75 2.42 6.42
C SER A 92 1.32 3.35 5.30
N GLY A 93 2.25 4.16 4.79
CA GLY A 93 2.00 5.15 3.74
C GLY A 93 2.06 6.60 4.23
N PHE A 94 1.92 6.84 5.54
CA PHE A 94 2.08 8.17 6.13
C PHE A 94 3.54 8.49 6.51
N SER A 95 3.87 9.79 6.50
CA SER A 95 5.13 10.30 7.02
C SER A 95 5.19 10.23 8.55
N ASP A 96 6.40 10.22 9.11
CA ASP A 96 6.59 10.25 10.56
C ASP A 96 5.98 11.52 11.19
N SER A 97 6.02 12.66 10.48
CA SER A 97 5.37 13.91 10.93
C SER A 97 3.86 13.78 11.10
N PHE A 98 3.20 13.05 10.18
CA PHE A 98 1.76 12.81 10.27
C PHE A 98 1.41 12.00 11.52
N TYR A 99 2.16 10.94 11.85
CA TYR A 99 1.90 10.14 13.05
C TYR A 99 2.05 10.97 14.33
N ILE A 100 3.04 11.86 14.39
CA ILE A 100 3.28 12.74 15.54
C ILE A 100 2.10 13.71 15.73
N GLU A 101 1.66 14.36 14.65
CA GLU A 101 0.54 15.30 14.67
C GLU A 101 -0.77 14.60 15.04
N ALA A 102 -1.08 13.48 14.39
CA ALA A 102 -2.29 12.71 14.66
C ALA A 102 -2.35 12.17 16.09
N SER A 103 -1.19 11.91 16.72
CA SER A 103 -1.12 11.47 18.12
C SER A 103 -1.26 12.61 19.13
N SER A 104 -1.20 13.86 18.66
CA SER A 104 -1.45 15.06 19.47
C SER A 104 -2.93 15.46 19.49
N ILE A 105 -3.72 14.92 18.55
CA ILE A 105 -5.17 15.11 18.50
C ILE A 105 -5.78 14.05 19.41
N THR A 106 -6.36 14.47 20.53
CA THR A 106 -7.30 13.64 21.28
C THR A 106 -8.56 13.52 20.43
N ILE A 107 -8.79 12.35 19.84
CA ILE A 107 -10.06 12.01 19.18
C ILE A 107 -11.16 11.91 20.26
#